data_AF-A0A8T6M188-F1
#
_entry.id   AF-A0A8T6M188-F1
#
_cell.length_a   1.000
_cell.length_b   1.000
_cell.length_c   1.000
_cell.angle_alpha   90.00
_cell.angle_beta   90.00
_cell.angle_gamma   90.00
#
_symmetry.space_group_name_H-M   'P 1'
#
loop_
_entity.id
_entity.type
_entity.pdbx_description
1 polymer ?
#
loop_
_entity_poly.entity_id
_entity_poly.type
_entity_poly.pdbx_seq_one_letter_code
_entity_poly.pdbx_strand_id
1 'polypeptide(L)'
;MTKRELRHVKNLAKKLVPKETLKKIKKIKDRNEKIDLYKHSLKSNLELRIHSIEKEIKKHEKKHDVFNLYAKTKLLNLKIQYFYVTHNKKDLKLALKLIKEVEGELKKLS
;
A
#
# COMPACT_ATOMS: atom_id res chain seq x y z
N MET A 1 7.61 -1.96 -22.37
CA MET A 1 6.49 -1.58 -21.48
C MET A 1 5.59 -0.50 -22.11
N THR A 2 4.26 -0.58 -21.98
CA THR A 2 3.28 0.20 -22.79
C THR A 2 2.80 1.50 -22.12
N LYS A 3 2.34 2.51 -22.90
CA LYS A 3 1.87 3.82 -22.36
C LYS A 3 0.72 3.62 -21.36
N ARG A 4 -0.04 2.54 -21.56
CA ARG A 4 -1.15 2.07 -20.71
C ARG A 4 -0.70 1.72 -19.30
N GLU A 5 0.44 1.03 -19.17
CA GLU A 5 1.01 0.63 -17.87
C GLU A 5 1.44 1.86 -17.05
N LEU A 6 2.15 2.81 -17.66
CA LEU A 6 2.55 4.05 -16.97
C LEU A 6 1.34 4.84 -16.46
N ARG A 7 0.31 5.01 -17.30
CA ARG A 7 -0.93 5.70 -16.90
C ARG A 7 -1.61 4.96 -15.76
N HIS A 8 -1.55 3.63 -15.78
CA HIS A 8 -2.14 2.78 -14.76
C HIS A 8 -1.44 2.93 -13.40
N VAL A 9 -0.14 2.69 -13.31
CA VAL A 9 0.63 2.77 -12.06
C VAL A 9 0.59 4.18 -11.50
N LYS A 10 0.68 5.22 -12.35
CA LYS A 10 0.55 6.62 -11.93
C LYS A 10 -0.78 6.91 -11.22
N ASN A 11 -1.89 6.39 -11.73
CA ASN A 11 -3.20 6.60 -11.11
C ASN A 11 -3.34 5.90 -9.75
N LEU A 12 -2.65 4.77 -9.58
CA LEU A 12 -2.58 4.08 -8.30
C LEU A 12 -1.70 4.88 -7.31
N ALA A 13 -0.51 5.29 -7.76
CA ALA A 13 0.43 6.07 -6.95
C ALA A 13 -0.19 7.35 -6.41
N LYS A 14 -1.01 8.05 -7.21
CA LYS A 14 -1.76 9.25 -6.77
C LYS A 14 -2.64 9.05 -5.53
N LYS A 15 -3.05 7.83 -5.19
CA LYS A 15 -3.90 7.56 -4.03
C LYS A 15 -3.14 7.37 -2.72
N LEU A 16 -1.86 7.03 -2.81
CA LEU A 16 -1.07 6.54 -1.68
C LEU A 16 0.24 7.30 -1.49
N VAL A 17 0.82 7.81 -2.56
CA VAL A 17 2.13 8.44 -2.57
C VAL A 17 1.97 9.95 -2.38
N PRO A 18 2.74 10.59 -1.48
CA PRO A 18 2.72 12.03 -1.27
C PRO A 18 2.90 12.84 -2.55
N LYS A 19 2.25 14.01 -2.63
CA LYS A 19 2.27 14.88 -3.82
C LYS A 19 3.70 15.30 -4.17
N GLU A 20 4.54 15.52 -3.18
CA GLU A 20 5.94 15.94 -3.29
C GLU A 20 6.75 14.86 -4.02
N THR A 21 6.58 13.60 -3.62
CA THR A 21 7.21 12.45 -4.28
C THR A 21 6.72 12.30 -5.72
N LEU A 22 5.42 12.47 -5.97
CA LEU A 22 4.87 12.44 -7.34
C LEU A 22 5.41 13.56 -8.23
N LYS A 23 5.62 14.77 -7.68
CA LYS A 23 6.24 15.90 -8.40
C LYS A 23 7.67 15.55 -8.82
N LYS A 24 8.45 14.89 -7.95
CA LYS A 24 9.82 14.43 -8.26
C LYS A 24 9.82 13.40 -9.40
N ILE A 25 8.98 12.35 -9.31
CA ILE A 25 8.88 11.31 -10.36
C ILE A 25 8.46 11.91 -11.72
N LYS A 26 7.60 12.93 -11.72
CA LYS A 26 7.14 13.58 -12.97
C LYS A 26 8.29 14.24 -13.76
N LYS A 27 9.34 14.73 -13.08
CA LYS A 27 10.47 15.44 -13.69
C LYS A 27 11.45 14.53 -14.45
N ILE A 28 11.42 13.23 -14.18
CA ILE A 28 12.30 12.26 -14.84
C ILE A 28 11.99 12.24 -16.34
N LYS A 29 12.97 11.98 -17.20
CA LYS A 29 12.73 11.92 -18.65
C LYS A 29 12.45 10.49 -19.09
N ASP A 30 13.27 9.55 -18.61
CA ASP A 30 13.14 8.14 -18.94
C ASP A 30 11.78 7.58 -18.49
N ARG A 31 11.20 6.76 -19.36
CA ARG A 31 9.85 6.25 -19.17
C ARG A 31 9.82 4.98 -18.34
N ASN A 32 10.81 4.11 -18.48
CA ASN A 32 10.88 2.88 -17.70
C ASN A 32 11.22 3.21 -16.26
N GLU A 33 12.21 4.09 -16.05
CA GLU A 33 12.60 4.62 -14.74
C GLU A 33 11.41 5.26 -14.01
N LYS A 34 10.58 6.04 -14.72
CA LYS A 34 9.33 6.55 -14.16
C LYS A 34 8.40 5.47 -13.64
N ILE A 35 8.21 4.40 -14.42
CA ILE A 35 7.30 3.32 -14.04
C ILE A 35 7.83 2.63 -12.79
N ASP A 36 9.12 2.32 -12.76
CA ASP A 36 9.77 1.65 -11.64
C ASP A 36 9.71 2.49 -10.38
N LEU A 37 9.93 3.80 -10.48
CA LEU A 37 9.80 4.70 -9.34
C LEU A 37 8.36 4.83 -8.83
N TYR A 38 7.35 4.81 -9.72
CA TYR A 38 5.96 4.76 -9.26
C TYR A 38 5.65 3.44 -8.54
N LYS A 39 6.12 2.30 -9.07
CA LYS A 39 5.96 0.97 -8.47
C LYS A 39 6.63 0.89 -7.10
N HIS A 40 7.88 1.33 -7.01
CA HIS A 40 8.64 1.35 -5.78
C HIS A 40 8.02 2.29 -4.75
N SER A 41 7.64 3.50 -5.14
CA SER A 41 6.99 4.46 -4.24
C SER A 41 5.66 3.92 -3.69
N LEU A 42 4.88 3.23 -4.52
CA LEU A 42 3.66 2.55 -4.11
C LEU A 42 3.95 1.50 -3.04
N LYS A 43 4.93 0.63 -3.30
CA LYS A 43 5.34 -0.43 -2.36
C LYS A 43 5.78 0.16 -1.03
N SER A 44 6.73 1.09 -1.03
CA SER A 44 7.26 1.66 0.21
C SER A 44 6.19 2.37 1.03
N ASN A 45 5.24 3.08 0.39
CA ASN A 45 4.13 3.70 1.13
C ASN A 45 3.15 2.67 1.72
N LEU A 46 2.91 1.57 1.02
CA LEU A 46 2.09 0.47 1.54
C LEU A 46 2.78 -0.23 2.72
N GLU A 47 4.08 -0.49 2.63
CA GLU A 47 4.88 -1.10 3.70
C GLU A 47 4.93 -0.20 4.95
N LEU A 48 5.19 1.10 4.78
CA LEU A 48 5.15 2.07 5.89
C LEU A 48 3.78 2.09 6.59
N ARG A 49 2.70 1.95 5.81
CA ARG A 49 1.34 1.93 6.34
C ARG A 49 1.02 0.64 7.09
N ILE A 50 1.44 -0.52 6.58
CA ILE A 50 1.35 -1.80 7.31
C ILE A 50 2.13 -1.70 8.63
N HIS A 51 3.36 -1.21 8.57
CA HIS A 51 4.19 -1.10 9.78
C HIS A 51 3.56 -0.19 10.84
N SER A 52 2.89 0.87 10.40
CA SER A 52 2.13 1.76 11.31
C SER A 52 0.92 1.03 11.92
N ILE A 53 0.18 0.25 11.11
CA ILE A 53 -0.92 -0.60 11.58
C ILE A 53 -0.43 -1.62 12.61
N GLU A 54 0.67 -2.33 12.34
CA GLU A 54 1.26 -3.31 13.26
C GLU A 54 1.65 -2.67 14.60
N LYS A 55 2.23 -1.47 14.56
CA LYS A 55 2.55 -0.69 15.76
C LYS A 55 1.30 -0.33 16.55
N GLU A 56 0.22 0.07 15.89
CA GLU A 56 -1.05 0.36 16.57
C GLU A 56 -1.66 -0.90 17.18
N ILE A 57 -1.72 -2.02 16.44
CA ILE A 57 -2.23 -3.30 16.96
C ILE A 57 -1.51 -3.69 18.26
N LYS A 58 -0.18 -3.58 18.30
CA LYS A 58 0.63 -3.86 19.49
C LYS A 58 0.26 -3.00 20.70
N LYS A 59 -0.20 -1.75 20.50
CA LYS A 59 -0.64 -0.91 21.62
C LYS A 59 -1.95 -1.40 22.25
N HIS A 60 -2.81 -2.04 21.46
CA HIS A 60 -4.12 -2.54 21.91
C HIS A 60 -4.08 -4.00 22.42
N GLU A 61 -3.02 -4.75 22.15
CA GLU A 61 -2.95 -6.20 22.46
C GLU A 61 -3.09 -6.53 23.97
N LYS A 62 -2.76 -5.57 24.85
CA LYS A 62 -2.89 -5.75 26.30
C LYS A 62 -4.34 -5.63 26.81
N LYS A 63 -5.23 -5.01 26.03
CA LYS A 63 -6.60 -4.66 26.46
C LYS A 63 -7.68 -5.33 25.62
N HIS A 64 -7.35 -5.77 24.41
CA HIS A 64 -8.32 -6.30 23.44
C HIS A 64 -7.77 -7.55 22.77
N ASP A 65 -8.68 -8.46 22.39
CA ASP A 65 -8.32 -9.55 21.47
C ASP A 65 -8.08 -8.97 20.07
N VAL A 66 -6.82 -8.99 19.64
CA VAL A 66 -6.35 -8.47 18.36
C VAL A 66 -5.98 -9.57 17.37
N PHE A 67 -6.31 -10.83 17.63
CA PHE A 67 -5.94 -11.95 16.77
C PHE A 67 -6.39 -11.75 15.32
N ASN A 68 -7.65 -11.35 15.12
CA ASN A 68 -8.21 -11.09 13.79
C ASN A 68 -7.49 -9.94 13.06
N LEU A 69 -7.05 -8.91 13.79
CA LEU A 69 -6.28 -7.81 13.22
C LEU A 69 -4.90 -8.27 12.76
N TYR A 70 -4.22 -9.10 13.55
CA TYR A 70 -2.93 -9.69 13.16
C TYR A 70 -3.07 -10.60 11.94
N ALA A 71 -4.11 -11.46 11.89
CA ALA A 71 -4.36 -12.32 10.75
C ALA A 71 -4.60 -11.53 9.45
N LYS A 72 -5.43 -10.49 9.51
CA LYS A 72 -5.67 -9.57 8.36
C LYS A 72 -4.41 -8.84 7.93
N THR A 73 -3.59 -8.40 8.89
CA THR A 73 -2.35 -7.67 8.60
C THR A 73 -1.31 -8.58 7.93
N LYS A 74 -1.18 -9.84 8.37
CA LYS A 74 -0.34 -10.84 7.68
C LYS A 74 -0.82 -11.11 6.25
N LEU A 75 -2.13 -11.28 6.05
CA LEU A 75 -2.71 -11.46 4.71
C LEU A 75 -2.48 -10.25 3.81
N LEU A 76 -2.56 -9.04 4.38
CA LEU A 76 -2.27 -7.79 3.67
C LEU A 76 -0.83 -7.75 3.16
N ASN A 77 0.13 -8.15 3.99
CA ASN A 77 1.55 -8.20 3.62
C ASN A 77 1.78 -9.14 2.41
N LEU A 78 1.21 -10.36 2.47
CA LEU A 78 1.27 -11.31 1.34
C LEU A 78 0.66 -10.74 0.05
N LYS A 79 -0.48 -10.06 0.14
CA LYS A 79 -1.13 -9.44 -1.03
C LYS A 79 -0.30 -8.32 -1.65
N ILE A 80 0.43 -7.55 -0.84
CA ILE A 80 1.30 -6.48 -1.33
C ILE A 80 2.54 -7.06 -2.02
N GLN A 81 3.14 -8.11 -1.46
CA GLN A 81 4.22 -8.86 -2.12
C GLN A 81 3.76 -9.42 -3.47
N TYR A 82 2.57 -10.04 -3.52
CA TYR A 82 2.00 -10.56 -4.76
C TYR A 82 1.70 -9.46 -5.80
N PHE A 83 1.11 -8.34 -5.37
CA PHE A 83 0.89 -7.19 -6.24
C PHE A 83 2.21 -6.64 -6.80
N TYR A 84 3.28 -6.64 -6.01
CA TYR A 84 4.58 -6.16 -6.47
C TYR A 84 5.16 -7.01 -7.61
N VAL A 85 4.90 -8.32 -7.61
CA VAL A 85 5.32 -9.20 -8.71
C VAL A 85 4.40 -9.01 -9.93
N THR A 86 3.08 -9.08 -9.71
CA THR A 86 2.10 -9.17 -10.81
C THR A 86 1.65 -7.83 -11.37
N HIS A 87 1.81 -6.75 -10.60
CA HIS A 87 1.28 -5.41 -10.90
C HIS A 87 -0.23 -5.40 -11.19
N ASN A 88 -0.97 -6.38 -10.68
CA ASN A 88 -2.39 -6.53 -10.95
C ASN A 88 -3.24 -5.52 -10.17
N LYS A 89 -4.01 -4.72 -10.90
CA LYS A 89 -4.93 -3.72 -10.33
C LYS A 89 -5.92 -4.30 -9.33
N LYS A 90 -6.44 -5.51 -9.58
CA LYS A 90 -7.45 -6.12 -8.71
C LYS A 90 -6.85 -6.39 -7.34
N ASP A 91 -5.63 -6.89 -7.29
CA ASP A 91 -4.94 -7.22 -6.04
C ASP A 91 -4.63 -5.98 -5.21
N LEU A 92 -4.18 -4.89 -5.84
CA LEU A 92 -4.01 -3.63 -5.13
C LEU A 92 -5.33 -3.07 -4.59
N LYS A 93 -6.43 -3.17 -5.34
CA LYS A 93 -7.75 -2.75 -4.83
C LYS A 93 -8.16 -3.56 -3.60
N LEU A 94 -7.93 -4.87 -3.63
CA LEU A 94 -8.23 -5.75 -2.50
C LEU A 94 -7.35 -5.42 -1.30
N ALA A 95 -6.05 -5.20 -1.50
CA ALA A 95 -5.12 -4.78 -0.44
C ALA A 95 -5.56 -3.44 0.18
N LEU A 96 -5.93 -2.45 -0.64
CA LEU A 96 -6.43 -1.16 -0.15
C LEU A 96 -7.76 -1.28 0.61
N LYS A 97 -8.64 -2.20 0.20
CA LYS A 97 -9.89 -2.46 0.93
C LYS A 97 -9.58 -3.06 2.30
N LEU A 98 -8.69 -4.05 2.35
CA LEU A 98 -8.26 -4.71 3.58
C LEU A 98 -7.57 -3.72 4.54
N ILE A 99 -6.74 -2.80 4.03
CA ILE A 99 -6.17 -1.69 4.83
C ILE A 99 -7.27 -0.89 5.50
N LYS A 100 -8.30 -0.47 4.76
CA LYS A 100 -9.40 0.31 5.31
C LYS A 100 -10.21 -0.46 6.35
N GLU A 101 -10.41 -1.75 6.14
CA GLU A 101 -11.09 -2.62 7.10
C GLU A 101 -10.30 -2.71 8.41
N VAL A 102 -9.00 -2.97 8.33
CA VAL A 102 -8.10 -3.03 9.50
C VAL A 102 -8.01 -1.69 10.23
N GLU A 103 -7.87 -0.57 9.50
CA GLU A 103 -7.89 0.78 10.09
C GLU A 103 -9.24 1.10 10.76
N GLY A 104 -10.35 0.65 10.16
CA GLY A 104 -11.68 0.83 10.73
C GLY A 104 -11.90 0.03 12.01
N GLU A 105 -11.35 -1.18 12.07
CA GLU A 105 -11.38 -2.01 13.28
C GLU A 105 -10.48 -1.44 14.39
N LEU A 106 -9.27 -0.98 14.05
CA LEU A 106 -8.38 -0.30 15.00
C LEU A 106 -9.03 0.92 15.64
N LYS A 107 -9.75 1.73 14.86
CA LYS A 107 -10.49 2.90 15.38
C LYS A 107 -11.58 2.55 16.38
N LYS A 108 -12.13 1.33 16.34
CA LYS A 108 -13.13 0.85 17.31
C LYS A 108 -12.50 0.40 18.62
N LEU A 109 -11.18 0.17 18.63
CA LEU A 109 -10.41 -0.22 19.81
C LEU A 109 -9.75 0.98 20.51
N SER A 110 -9.79 2.16 19.87
CA SER A 110 -9.34 3.44 20.43
C SER A 110 -10.47 4.10 21.22
#